data_AF-A0A8H5RR90-F1
#
_entry.id   AF-A0A8H5RR90-F1
#
_cell.length_a   1.000
_cell.length_b   1.000
_cell.length_c   1.000
_cell.angle_alpha   90.00
_cell.angle_beta   90.00
_cell.angle_gamma   90.00
#
_symmetry.space_group_name_H-M   'P 1'
#
loop_
_entity.id
_entity.type
_entity.pdbx_description
1 polymer ?
#
loop_
_entity_poly.entity_id
_entity_poly.type
_entity_poly.pdbx_seq_one_letter_code
_entity_poly.pdbx_strand_id
1 'polypeptide(L)'
;MRSTQLLSISVPIPGTLPPSAVVAALQAVDPFVAHHRTVTSLEEVQADPADTADDPFFGAFDESFRAFQMQELVNLAPGLGKTISYKAIFQVIPDGLRSRAKAPVGVVVRAQWTVRQQQHGRSPSGPISPAGSDSTASGSTATAEGDEFELHEQVLLECNSLLMPFITESCVAVHREICENFMAKTFKDYFGTSPMY
;
A
#
# COMPACT_ATOMS: atom_id res chain seq x y z
N MET A 1 -17.39 -19.91 3.30
CA MET A 1 -16.38 -19.91 2.21
C MET A 1 -15.46 -18.72 2.43
N ARG A 2 -14.14 -18.90 2.33
CA ARG A 2 -13.17 -17.79 2.33
C ARG A 2 -12.91 -17.39 0.88
N SER A 3 -12.70 -16.10 0.65
CA SER A 3 -12.27 -15.56 -0.63
C SER A 3 -10.97 -14.79 -0.45
N THR A 4 -10.22 -14.68 -1.54
CA THR A 4 -8.98 -13.93 -1.62
C THR A 4 -9.05 -12.97 -2.80
N GLN A 5 -8.60 -11.73 -2.62
CA GLN A 5 -8.54 -10.73 -3.67
C GLN A 5 -7.19 -10.01 -3.64
N LEU A 6 -6.60 -9.84 -4.82
CA LEU A 6 -5.39 -9.03 -5.01
C LEU A 6 -5.79 -7.63 -5.48
N LEU A 7 -5.34 -6.62 -4.77
CA LEU A 7 -5.56 -5.20 -5.08
C LEU A 7 -4.21 -4.55 -5.40
N SER A 8 -4.25 -3.52 -6.23
CA SER A 8 -3.07 -2.74 -6.62
C SER A 8 -3.39 -1.26 -6.51
N ILE A 9 -2.55 -0.51 -5.82
CA ILE A 9 -2.65 0.94 -5.68
C ILE A 9 -1.30 1.53 -6.12
N SER A 10 -1.34 2.58 -6.94
CA SER A 10 -0.16 3.30 -7.38
C SER A 10 -0.36 4.79 -7.14
N VAL A 11 0.67 5.44 -6.59
CA VAL A 11 0.75 6.89 -6.45
C VAL A 11 2.05 7.36 -7.11
N PRO A 12 2.00 8.30 -8.08
CA PRO A 12 3.19 8.78 -8.75
C PRO A 12 4.13 9.48 -7.75
N ILE A 13 5.43 9.27 -7.93
CA ILE A 13 6.45 10.03 -7.20
C ILE A 13 6.75 11.29 -8.00
N PRO A 14 6.63 12.50 -7.41
CA PRO A 14 7.00 13.72 -8.10
C PRO A 14 8.44 13.65 -8.58
N GLY A 15 8.72 14.00 -9.84
CA GLY A 15 10.06 13.85 -10.42
C GLY A 15 11.19 14.62 -9.76
N THR A 16 10.88 15.62 -8.95
CA THR A 16 11.86 16.33 -8.14
C THR A 16 12.27 15.55 -6.88
N LEU A 17 11.43 14.63 -6.39
CA LEU A 17 11.66 13.83 -5.19
C LEU A 17 12.45 12.56 -5.54
N PRO A 18 13.66 12.35 -5.00
CA PRO A 18 14.42 11.14 -5.28
C PRO A 18 13.68 9.87 -4.82
N PRO A 19 13.58 8.81 -5.65
CA PRO A 19 12.96 7.54 -5.28
C PRO A 19 13.55 6.94 -3.99
N SER A 20 14.86 7.11 -3.77
CA SER A 20 15.54 6.65 -2.56
C SER A 20 15.08 7.36 -1.28
N ALA A 21 14.63 8.61 -1.38
CA ALA A 21 14.07 9.33 -0.23
C ALA A 21 12.71 8.73 0.17
N VAL A 22 11.91 8.30 -0.81
CA VAL A 22 10.65 7.59 -0.58
C VAL A 22 10.89 6.22 0.06
N VAL A 23 11.88 5.46 -0.43
CA VAL A 23 12.27 4.18 0.19
C VAL A 23 12.70 4.40 1.65
N ALA A 24 13.60 5.36 1.91
CA ALA A 24 14.06 5.64 3.27
C ALA A 24 12.89 6.04 4.20
N ALA A 25 11.92 6.81 3.71
CA ALA A 25 10.73 7.19 4.46
C ALA A 25 9.79 6.00 4.75
N LEU A 26 9.63 5.06 3.79
CA LEU A 26 8.88 3.82 4.02
C LEU A 26 9.54 2.94 5.10
N GLN A 27 10.86 2.78 5.01
CA GLN A 27 11.62 1.91 5.91
C GLN A 27 11.70 2.46 7.34
N ALA A 28 11.40 3.74 7.55
CA ALA A 28 11.22 4.31 8.89
C ALA A 28 9.96 3.79 9.60
N VAL A 29 8.97 3.26 8.86
CA VAL A 29 7.68 2.69 9.33
C VAL A 29 6.76 3.67 10.06
N ASP A 30 7.24 4.40 11.08
CA ASP A 30 6.41 5.32 11.88
C ASP A 30 5.70 6.39 11.03
N PRO A 31 6.35 7.06 10.06
CA PRO A 31 5.67 8.02 9.21
C PRO A 31 4.55 7.36 8.41
N PHE A 32 4.74 6.12 7.99
CA PHE A 32 3.77 5.39 7.18
C PHE A 32 2.53 5.01 7.99
N VAL A 33 2.71 4.44 9.19
CA VAL A 33 1.58 4.01 10.03
C VAL A 33 0.79 5.21 10.57
N ALA A 34 1.44 6.36 10.79
CA ALA A 34 0.78 7.59 11.25
C ALA A 34 -0.24 8.18 10.26
N HIS A 35 -0.21 7.79 8.99
CA HIS A 35 -1.14 8.29 7.97
C HIS A 35 -2.44 7.47 7.84
N HIS A 36 -2.59 6.42 8.65
CA HIS A 36 -3.80 5.61 8.68
C HIS A 36 -4.91 6.33 9.46
N ARG A 37 -5.73 7.15 8.80
CA ARG A 37 -6.68 8.06 9.48
C ARG A 37 -7.77 7.39 10.30
N THR A 38 -8.12 6.14 9.99
CA THR A 38 -9.07 5.36 10.78
C THR A 38 -8.46 4.81 12.07
N VAL A 39 -7.13 4.83 12.23
CA VAL A 39 -6.44 4.38 13.44
C VAL A 39 -6.57 5.46 14.50
N THR A 40 -7.16 5.08 15.63
CA THR A 40 -7.41 5.95 16.78
C THR A 40 -6.39 5.75 17.90
N SER A 41 -5.67 4.63 17.90
CA SER A 41 -4.57 4.35 18.82
C SER A 41 -3.52 3.48 18.14
N LEU A 42 -2.26 3.80 18.36
CA LEU A 42 -1.11 3.11 17.82
C LEU A 42 -0.05 2.99 18.93
N GLU A 43 0.29 1.75 19.28
CA GLU A 43 1.32 1.44 20.26
C GLU A 43 2.30 0.45 19.65
N GLU A 44 3.60 0.80 19.61
CA GLU A 44 4.62 -0.16 19.23
C GLU A 44 4.78 -1.21 20.33
N VAL A 45 4.77 -2.47 19.93
CA VAL A 45 4.91 -3.62 20.82
C VAL A 45 6.05 -4.50 20.33
N GLN A 46 6.57 -5.36 21.21
CA GLN A 46 7.62 -6.29 20.82
C GLN A 46 7.11 -7.25 19.73
N ALA A 47 7.85 -7.35 18.62
CA ALA A 47 7.61 -8.33 17.59
C ALA A 47 7.96 -9.74 18.09
N ASP A 48 7.12 -10.73 17.75
CA ASP A 48 7.29 -12.13 18.13
C ASP A 48 7.44 -12.99 16.87
N PRO A 49 8.52 -13.81 16.74
CA PRO A 49 8.66 -14.77 15.65
C PRO A 49 7.43 -15.66 15.45
N ALA A 50 6.73 -16.03 16.53
CA ALA A 50 5.53 -16.85 16.48
C ALA A 50 4.39 -16.20 15.68
N ASP A 51 4.37 -14.88 15.55
CA ASP A 51 3.36 -14.20 14.73
C ASP A 51 3.51 -14.53 13.24
N THR A 52 4.73 -14.78 12.79
CA THR A 52 5.06 -14.88 11.35
C THR A 52 5.54 -16.26 10.92
N ALA A 53 5.72 -17.18 11.87
CA ALA A 53 6.24 -18.54 11.64
C ALA A 53 5.54 -19.30 10.49
N ASP A 54 4.22 -19.17 10.37
CA ASP A 54 3.42 -19.88 9.37
C ASP A 54 3.05 -19.02 8.15
N ASP A 55 3.70 -17.87 7.96
CA ASP A 55 3.32 -16.90 6.93
C ASP A 55 4.44 -16.68 5.91
N PRO A 56 4.41 -17.37 4.75
CA PRO A 56 5.46 -17.28 3.73
C PRO A 56 5.56 -15.90 3.07
N PHE A 57 4.61 -15.00 3.38
CA PHE A 57 4.68 -13.61 2.97
C PHE A 57 5.84 -12.87 3.66
N PHE A 58 6.26 -13.30 4.84
CA PHE A 58 7.41 -12.75 5.56
C PHE A 58 8.69 -13.54 5.28
N GLY A 59 9.83 -12.87 5.50
CA GLY A 59 11.16 -13.48 5.41
C GLY A 59 11.57 -14.10 6.74
N ALA A 60 12.83 -14.48 6.86
CA ALA A 60 13.40 -14.87 8.13
C ALA A 60 13.23 -13.73 9.15
N PHE A 61 12.89 -14.09 10.39
CA PHE A 61 12.69 -13.13 11.47
C PHE A 61 14.03 -12.58 11.97
N ASP A 62 14.17 -11.25 11.98
CA ASP A 62 15.37 -10.51 12.38
C ASP A 62 15.01 -9.09 12.86
N GLU A 63 15.99 -8.18 12.97
CA GLU A 63 15.77 -6.79 13.39
C GLU A 63 14.92 -5.94 12.42
N SER A 64 14.61 -6.42 11.22
CA SER A 64 13.76 -5.70 10.27
C SER A 64 12.27 -5.71 10.64
N PHE A 65 11.88 -6.49 11.65
CA PHE A 65 10.50 -6.64 12.08
C PHE A 65 10.11 -5.60 13.12
N ARG A 66 8.94 -4.99 12.91
CA ARG A 66 8.28 -4.12 13.89
C ARG A 66 6.84 -4.58 14.06
N ALA A 67 6.28 -4.39 15.26
CA ALA A 67 4.91 -4.77 15.55
C ALA A 67 4.17 -3.63 16.24
N PHE A 68 2.90 -3.46 15.89
CA PHE A 68 2.08 -2.41 16.46
C PHE A 68 0.73 -2.98 16.90
N GLN A 69 0.34 -2.66 18.12
CA GLN A 69 -1.02 -2.81 18.59
C GLN A 69 -1.83 -1.60 18.14
N MET A 70 -2.86 -1.85 17.34
CA MET A 70 -3.66 -0.82 16.69
C MET A 70 -5.10 -0.88 17.19
N GLN A 71 -5.73 0.29 17.34
CA GLN A 71 -7.17 0.45 17.42
C GLN A 71 -7.65 1.26 16.23
N GLU A 72 -8.70 0.80 15.57
CA GLU A 72 -9.21 1.41 14.36
C GLU A 72 -10.72 1.58 14.42
N LEU A 73 -11.23 2.72 14.00
CA LEU A 73 -12.65 2.96 13.79
C LEU A 73 -13.03 2.57 12.35
N VAL A 74 -13.65 1.41 12.21
CA VAL A 74 -14.14 0.92 10.91
C VAL A 74 -15.60 1.28 10.73
N ASN A 75 -15.94 1.86 9.58
CA ASN A 75 -17.31 2.13 9.18
C ASN A 75 -17.89 0.91 8.48
N LEU A 76 -18.94 0.30 9.06
CA LEU A 76 -19.60 -0.88 8.50
C LEU A 76 -20.77 -0.50 7.59
N ALA A 77 -21.40 0.64 7.85
CA ALA A 77 -22.49 1.23 7.08
C ALA A 77 -22.63 2.73 7.45
N PRO A 78 -23.39 3.54 6.68
CA PRO A 78 -23.67 4.92 7.06
C PRO A 78 -24.24 5.02 8.49
N GLY A 79 -23.55 5.76 9.36
CA GLY A 79 -23.92 5.95 10.77
C GLY A 79 -23.56 4.78 11.71
N LEU A 80 -22.97 3.68 11.21
CA LEU A 80 -22.57 2.53 12.02
C LEU A 80 -21.05 2.31 11.96
N GLY A 81 -20.36 2.85 12.97
CA GLY A 81 -18.94 2.61 13.20
C GLY A 81 -18.70 1.52 14.25
N LYS A 82 -17.58 0.83 14.16
CA LYS A 82 -17.11 -0.11 15.17
C LYS A 82 -15.62 0.08 15.39
N THR A 83 -15.22 0.24 16.66
CA THR A 83 -13.82 0.17 17.04
C THR A 83 -13.38 -1.29 17.05
N ILE A 84 -12.30 -1.59 16.32
CA ILE A 84 -11.63 -2.87 16.31
C ILE A 84 -10.22 -2.72 16.88
N SER A 85 -9.65 -3.82 17.34
CA SER A 85 -8.26 -3.88 17.78
C SER A 85 -7.58 -5.07 17.13
N TYR A 86 -6.34 -4.87 16.67
CA TYR A 86 -5.54 -5.90 16.02
C TYR A 86 -4.05 -5.58 16.15
N LYS A 87 -3.23 -6.62 16.03
CA LYS A 87 -1.79 -6.47 15.89
C LYS A 87 -1.42 -6.47 14.41
N ALA A 88 -0.70 -5.46 13.97
CA ALA A 88 -0.08 -5.40 12.66
C ALA A 88 1.42 -5.68 12.79
N ILE A 89 1.93 -6.58 11.96
CA ILE A 89 3.35 -6.89 11.87
C ILE A 89 3.89 -6.28 10.59
N PHE A 90 5.01 -5.59 10.69
CA PHE A 90 5.73 -4.97 9.59
C PHE A 90 7.09 -5.61 9.46
N GLN A 91 7.58 -5.69 8.23
CA GLN A 91 8.95 -6.05 7.93
C GLN A 91 9.52 -5.09 6.90
N VAL A 92 10.60 -4.43 7.26
CA VAL A 92 11.40 -3.62 6.34
C VAL A 92 12.06 -4.55 5.32
N ILE A 93 11.94 -4.22 4.03
CA ILE A 93 12.56 -4.96 2.93
C ILE A 93 13.44 -4.02 2.09
N PRO A 94 14.40 -4.53 1.29
CA PRO A 94 15.40 -3.69 0.63
C PRO A 94 14.83 -2.53 -0.21
N ASP A 95 13.68 -2.74 -0.85
CA ASP A 95 13.01 -1.79 -1.75
C ASP A 95 11.71 -1.21 -1.17
N GLY A 96 11.43 -1.42 0.12
CA GLY A 96 10.26 -0.84 0.78
C GLY A 96 9.86 -1.52 2.07
N LEU A 97 8.57 -1.83 2.19
CA LEU A 97 7.93 -2.27 3.43
C LEU A 97 6.88 -3.33 3.11
N ARG A 98 6.74 -4.35 3.96
CA ARG A 98 5.57 -5.24 3.92
C ARG A 98 4.92 -5.33 5.28
N SER A 99 3.63 -5.62 5.31
CA SER A 99 2.88 -5.79 6.55
C SER A 99 1.82 -6.86 6.46
N ARG A 100 1.38 -7.29 7.64
CA ARG A 100 0.18 -8.10 7.80
C ARG A 100 -0.60 -7.67 9.02
N ALA A 101 -1.90 -7.46 8.82
CA ALA A 101 -2.87 -7.30 9.89
C ALA A 101 -3.87 -8.47 9.89
N LYS A 102 -4.16 -8.99 11.08
CA LYS A 102 -5.27 -9.93 11.31
C LYS A 102 -6.36 -9.19 12.07
N ALA A 103 -7.33 -8.65 11.33
CA ALA A 103 -8.44 -7.91 11.90
C ALA A 103 -9.58 -8.88 12.34
N PRO A 104 -10.56 -8.40 13.15
CA PRO A 104 -11.69 -9.23 13.57
C PRO A 104 -12.46 -9.86 12.41
N VAL A 105 -13.32 -10.84 12.74
CA VAL A 105 -14.16 -11.60 11.78
C VAL A 105 -13.38 -12.32 10.67
N GLY A 106 -12.09 -12.60 10.91
CA GLY A 106 -11.25 -13.44 10.05
C GLY A 106 -10.71 -12.72 8.82
N VAL A 107 -10.65 -11.38 8.86
CA VAL A 107 -10.03 -10.55 7.82
C VAL A 107 -8.52 -10.59 7.99
N VAL A 108 -7.81 -10.94 6.92
CA VAL A 108 -6.35 -10.89 6.87
C VAL A 108 -5.97 -9.97 5.71
N VAL A 109 -5.19 -8.95 6.01
CA VAL A 109 -4.64 -8.01 5.04
C VAL A 109 -3.14 -8.22 5.02
N ARG A 110 -2.58 -8.55 3.86
CA ARG A 110 -1.14 -8.49 3.61
C ARG A 110 -0.89 -7.39 2.60
N ALA A 111 -0.04 -6.44 2.94
CA ALA A 111 0.27 -5.32 2.07
C ALA A 111 1.78 -5.20 1.86
N GLN A 112 2.20 -4.87 0.65
CA GLN A 112 3.59 -4.62 0.31
C GLN A 112 3.68 -3.31 -0.47
N TRP A 113 4.52 -2.40 0.00
CA TRP A 113 4.84 -1.12 -0.62
C TRP A 113 6.25 -1.18 -1.17
N THR A 114 6.39 -0.84 -2.45
CA THR A 114 7.68 -0.77 -3.15
C THR A 114 7.76 0.50 -3.96
N VAL A 115 8.97 1.00 -4.16
CA VAL A 115 9.23 2.07 -5.12
C VAL A 115 9.72 1.44 -6.41
N ARG A 116 9.02 1.68 -7.51
CA ARG A 116 9.34 1.07 -8.82
C ARG A 116 9.17 2.07 -9.95
N GLN A 117 9.77 1.77 -11.10
CA GLN A 117 9.48 2.52 -12.32
C GLN A 117 8.02 2.32 -12.74
N GLN A 118 7.38 3.39 -13.20
CA GLN A 118 6.03 3.34 -13.73
C GLN A 118 5.97 2.38 -14.92
N GLN A 119 5.00 1.48 -14.90
CA GLN A 119 4.75 0.58 -16.02
C GLN A 119 3.98 1.32 -17.12
N HIS A 120 4.66 2.19 -17.86
CA HIS A 120 4.12 2.76 -19.09
C HIS A 120 4.02 1.65 -20.15
N GLY A 121 2.79 1.19 -20.43
CA GLY A 121 2.50 0.41 -21.64
C GLY A 121 2.28 -1.11 -21.49
N ARG A 122 1.87 -1.64 -20.33
CA ARG A 122 1.33 -3.01 -20.26
C ARG A 122 -0.13 -3.02 -19.85
N SER A 123 -1.02 -2.80 -20.83
CA SER A 123 -2.42 -3.18 -20.68
C SER A 123 -2.50 -4.67 -20.26
N PRO A 124 -3.34 -5.04 -19.29
CA PRO A 124 -3.64 -6.44 -19.05
C PRO A 124 -4.25 -6.98 -20.34
N SER A 125 -3.71 -8.09 -20.82
CA SER A 125 -4.18 -8.90 -21.94
C SER A 125 -5.72 -8.88 -22.08
N GLY A 126 -6.20 -8.04 -23.00
CA GLY A 126 -7.51 -8.14 -23.65
C GLY A 126 -7.40 -9.03 -24.89
N PRO A 127 -8.52 -9.59 -25.38
CA PRO A 127 -8.48 -10.65 -26.39
C PRO A 127 -7.81 -10.17 -27.69
N ILE A 128 -6.89 -10.99 -28.18
CA ILE A 128 -6.25 -10.84 -29.48
C ILE A 128 -7.35 -10.82 -30.53
N SER A 129 -7.60 -9.65 -31.12
CA SER A 129 -8.37 -9.53 -32.36
C SER A 129 -7.40 -9.21 -33.50
N PRO A 130 -7.54 -9.86 -34.68
CA PRO A 130 -6.50 -9.88 -35.69
C PRO A 130 -6.53 -8.64 -36.61
N ALA A 131 -5.34 -8.33 -37.11
CA ALA A 131 -5.02 -7.70 -38.39
C ALA A 131 -5.59 -6.30 -38.71
N GLY A 132 -4.63 -5.38 -38.89
CA GLY A 132 -4.72 -4.33 -39.91
C GLY A 132 -5.05 -2.94 -39.38
N SER A 133 -4.03 -2.09 -39.24
CA SER A 133 -3.96 -0.85 -40.02
C SER A 133 -2.64 -0.14 -39.68
N ASP A 134 -1.83 0.10 -40.71
CA ASP A 134 -0.73 1.05 -40.66
C ASP A 134 -1.26 2.43 -40.22
N SER A 135 -0.68 2.95 -39.14
CA SER A 135 -0.79 4.35 -38.76
C SER A 135 0.50 4.78 -38.08
N THR A 136 1.41 5.31 -38.91
CA THR A 136 2.39 6.36 -38.60
C THR A 136 2.74 6.56 -37.12
N ALA A 137 3.85 5.95 -36.68
CA ALA A 137 4.54 6.35 -35.47
C ALA A 137 5.16 7.76 -35.68
N SER A 138 4.36 8.79 -35.43
CA SER A 138 4.82 10.15 -35.28
C SER A 138 4.01 10.81 -34.19
N GLY A 139 4.58 10.88 -32.99
CA GLY A 139 3.96 11.57 -31.87
C GLY A 139 4.24 10.92 -30.52
N SER A 140 5.50 10.81 -30.11
CA SER A 140 5.79 10.89 -28.67
C SER A 140 6.06 12.36 -28.38
N THR A 141 4.97 13.07 -28.12
CA THR A 141 4.99 14.30 -27.34
C THR A 141 5.76 14.01 -26.06
N ALA A 142 6.76 14.84 -25.79
CA ALA A 142 7.51 14.86 -24.55
C ALA A 142 6.55 14.65 -23.37
N THR A 143 6.67 13.48 -22.72
CA THR A 143 6.23 13.32 -21.34
C THR A 143 6.99 14.38 -20.55
N ALA A 144 6.30 15.14 -19.70
CA ALA A 144 7.00 15.98 -18.74
C ALA A 144 8.08 15.12 -18.05
N GLU A 145 9.35 15.52 -18.19
CA GLU A 145 10.47 14.88 -17.50
C GLU A 145 10.16 14.94 -15.99
N GLY A 146 9.74 13.82 -15.40
CA GLY A 146 9.46 13.80 -13.97
C GLY A 146 8.92 12.48 -13.44
N ASP A 147 7.90 11.90 -14.05
CA ASP A 147 7.14 10.83 -13.37
C ASP A 147 7.60 9.41 -13.77
N GLU A 148 8.91 9.14 -13.62
CA GLU A 148 9.46 7.81 -13.94
C GLU A 148 9.15 6.77 -12.88
N PHE A 149 8.87 7.17 -11.63
CA PHE A 149 8.69 6.28 -10.49
C PHE A 149 7.31 6.42 -9.84
N GLU A 150 6.86 5.34 -9.21
CA GLU A 150 5.65 5.29 -8.41
C GLU A 150 5.91 4.57 -7.08
N LEU A 151 5.18 4.99 -6.05
CA LEU A 151 4.90 4.17 -4.90
C LEU A 151 3.83 3.16 -5.30
N HIS A 152 4.20 1.89 -5.34
CA HIS A 152 3.30 0.80 -5.68
C HIS A 152 2.99 -0.04 -4.46
N GLU A 153 1.71 -0.22 -4.19
CA GLU A 153 1.18 -1.09 -3.17
C GLU A 153 0.45 -2.29 -3.78
N GLN A 154 0.76 -3.48 -3.28
CA GLN A 154 -0.03 -4.69 -3.49
C GLN A 154 -0.69 -5.12 -2.19
N VAL A 155 -2.00 -5.36 -2.23
CA VAL A 155 -2.75 -5.85 -1.07
C VAL A 155 -3.37 -7.20 -1.40
N LEU A 156 -2.98 -8.24 -0.66
CA LEU A 156 -3.65 -9.53 -0.65
C LEU A 156 -4.65 -9.55 0.51
N LEU A 157 -5.93 -9.42 0.17
CA LEU A 157 -7.04 -9.41 1.10
C LEU A 157 -7.66 -10.81 1.17
N GLU A 158 -7.82 -11.34 2.38
CA GLU A 158 -8.57 -12.57 2.63
C GLU A 158 -9.67 -12.35 3.66
N CYS A 159 -10.90 -12.77 3.36
CA CYS A 159 -12.00 -12.71 4.31
C CYS A 159 -13.13 -13.68 3.93
N ASN A 160 -14.25 -13.63 4.67
CA ASN A 160 -15.47 -14.33 4.28
C ASN A 160 -16.00 -13.76 2.95
N SER A 161 -16.31 -14.64 1.99
CA SER A 161 -16.79 -14.24 0.65
C SER A 161 -18.01 -13.29 0.68
N LEU A 162 -18.87 -13.37 1.71
CA LEU A 162 -20.03 -12.48 1.86
C LEU A 162 -19.64 -11.04 2.23
N LEU A 163 -18.49 -10.85 2.87
CA LEU A 163 -18.00 -9.53 3.29
C LEU A 163 -17.04 -8.90 2.28
N MET A 164 -16.54 -9.69 1.32
CA MET A 164 -15.47 -9.29 0.40
C MET A 164 -15.73 -7.99 -0.36
N PRO A 165 -16.94 -7.73 -0.92
CA PRO A 165 -17.18 -6.48 -1.65
C PRO A 165 -17.00 -5.24 -0.77
N PHE A 166 -17.57 -5.25 0.44
CA PHE A 166 -17.52 -4.13 1.39
C PHE A 166 -16.09 -3.90 1.92
N ILE A 167 -15.39 -4.98 2.26
CA ILE A 167 -14.01 -4.88 2.76
C ILE A 167 -13.07 -4.42 1.66
N THR A 168 -13.26 -4.88 0.42
CA THR A 168 -12.46 -4.44 -0.73
C THR A 168 -12.63 -2.93 -0.95
N GLU A 169 -13.87 -2.43 -0.99
CA GLU A 169 -14.15 -1.01 -1.18
C GLU A 169 -13.50 -0.16 -0.07
N SER A 170 -13.70 -0.55 1.19
CA SER A 170 -13.06 0.11 2.33
C SER A 170 -11.54 0.07 2.26
N CYS A 171 -10.96 -1.08 1.90
CA CYS A 171 -9.51 -1.27 1.83
C CYS A 171 -8.90 -0.40 0.73
N VAL A 172 -9.48 -0.37 -0.47
CA VAL A 172 -9.01 0.50 -1.57
C VAL A 172 -9.04 1.98 -1.16
N ALA A 173 -10.13 2.42 -0.52
CA ALA A 173 -10.26 3.82 -0.10
C ALA A 173 -9.19 4.21 0.95
N VAL A 174 -9.07 3.42 2.02
CA VAL A 174 -8.13 3.68 3.12
C VAL A 174 -6.68 3.60 2.65
N HIS A 175 -6.30 2.56 1.92
CA HIS A 175 -4.92 2.35 1.50
C HIS A 175 -4.47 3.37 0.44
N ARG A 176 -5.37 3.80 -0.44
CA ARG A 176 -5.10 4.93 -1.36
C ARG A 176 -4.81 6.21 -0.58
N GLU A 177 -5.66 6.54 0.39
CA GLU A 177 -5.48 7.73 1.22
C GLU A 177 -4.16 7.67 2.03
N ILE A 178 -3.78 6.51 2.54
CA ILE A 178 -2.48 6.31 3.22
C ILE A 178 -1.33 6.63 2.26
N CYS A 179 -1.32 6.04 1.05
CA CYS A 179 -0.27 6.26 0.07
C CYS A 179 -0.16 7.73 -0.36
N GLU A 180 -1.29 8.40 -0.61
CA GLU A 180 -1.33 9.81 -1.02
C GLU A 180 -0.83 10.74 0.11
N ASN A 181 -1.30 10.52 1.34
CA ASN A 181 -0.85 11.31 2.50
C ASN A 181 0.63 11.09 2.81
N PHE A 182 1.10 9.84 2.73
CA PHE A 182 2.50 9.48 2.90
C PHE A 182 3.38 10.17 1.85
N MET A 183 2.97 10.17 0.58
CA MET A 183 3.72 10.84 -0.48
C MET A 183 3.80 12.35 -0.24
N ALA A 184 2.67 12.98 0.07
CA ALA A 184 2.62 14.41 0.35
C ALA A 184 3.50 14.80 1.55
N LYS A 185 3.49 13.99 2.62
CA LYS A 185 4.34 14.20 3.80
C LYS A 185 5.82 14.01 3.48
N THR A 186 6.17 12.95 2.76
CA THR A 186 7.56 12.67 2.36
C THR A 186 8.13 13.81 1.53
N PHE A 187 7.36 14.30 0.56
CA PHE A 187 7.75 15.47 -0.22
C PHE A 187 7.98 16.69 0.67
N LYS A 188 7.04 16.97 1.59
CA LYS A 188 7.14 18.11 2.50
C LYS A 188 8.35 18.02 3.43
N ASP A 189 8.64 16.85 3.98
CA ASP A 189 9.79 16.66 4.86
C ASP A 189 11.11 16.82 4.10
N TYR A 190 11.16 16.40 2.83
CA TYR A 190 12.35 16.51 2.01
C TYR A 190 12.66 17.94 1.60
N PHE A 191 11.65 18.71 1.16
CA PHE A 191 11.82 20.07 0.64
C PHE A 191 11.52 21.19 1.64
N GLY A 192 10.90 20.87 2.77
CA GLY A 192 10.37 21.87 3.72
C GLY A 192 9.07 22.54 3.27
N THR A 193 8.47 22.13 2.14
CA THR A 193 7.27 22.74 1.55
C THR A 193 6.36 21.68 0.92
N SER A 194 5.05 21.90 0.89
CA SER A 194 4.12 21.00 0.18
C SER A 194 4.38 20.97 -1.34
N PRO A 195 4.06 19.86 -2.03
CA PRO A 195 4.19 19.80 -3.49
C PRO A 195 3.28 20.84 -4.16
N MET A 196 3.85 21.57 -5.12
CA MET A 196 3.11 22.45 -6.03
C MET A 196 2.63 21.59 -7.19
N TYR A 197 1.31 21.32 -7.23
CA TYR A 197 0.65 20.65 -8.36
C TYR A 197 0.15 21.68 -9.37
#